data_AF-A0A847GXD9-F1
#
_entry.id   AF-A0A847GXD9-F1
#
_cell.length_a   1.000
_cell.length_b   1.000
_cell.length_c   1.000
_cell.angle_alpha   90.00
_cell.angle_beta   90.00
_cell.angle_gamma   90.00
#
_symmetry.space_group_name_H-M   'P 1'
#
loop_
_entity.id
_entity.type
_entity.pdbx_description
1 polymer ?
#
loop_
_entity_poly.entity_id
_entity_poly.type
_entity_poly.pdbx_seq_one_letter_code
_entity_poly.pdbx_strand_id
1 'polypeptide(L)'
;MLEFLLGRRNPTRTWQAGLSQPLAFDLDAATLHGVRLGEPLDRLSLLGPDENLGTHRSGELVYSSAGLTVSFSLSTRCITAYRIVLRDPSEPRFRPFSGPVFAGAGCRLDLHALDQKGFVDSLGPYYWRDSDEDESILFYEFTGLEWQVEFGPHLRFNSLIVTSEPLLADEQQRRAYRVSRPWPPVVQAGGRQSGR
;
A
#
# COMPACT_ATOMS: atom_id res chain seq x y z
N MET A 1 -17.46 -8.06 -29.23
CA MET A 1 -17.92 -9.16 -28.35
C MET A 1 -16.94 -10.36 -28.34
N LEU A 2 -15.64 -10.15 -28.61
CA LEU A 2 -14.60 -11.21 -28.63
C LEU A 2 -13.37 -10.89 -27.77
N GLU A 3 -13.22 -9.64 -27.28
CA GLU A 3 -12.11 -9.23 -26.40
C GLU A 3 -12.24 -9.72 -24.95
N PHE A 4 -13.39 -10.27 -24.56
CA PHE A 4 -13.63 -10.75 -23.19
C PHE A 4 -13.07 -12.18 -22.95
N LEU A 5 -12.81 -12.92 -24.04
CA LEU A 5 -12.34 -14.32 -24.00
C LEU A 5 -10.81 -14.45 -23.99
N LEU A 6 -10.10 -13.46 -24.54
CA LEU A 6 -8.67 -13.34 -24.40
C LEU A 6 -8.43 -12.53 -23.12
N GLY A 7 -7.99 -13.18 -22.03
CA GLY A 7 -7.57 -12.43 -20.84
C GLY A 7 -6.72 -11.24 -21.27
N ARG A 8 -7.06 -10.02 -20.78
CA ARG A 8 -6.38 -8.79 -21.19
C ARG A 8 -4.87 -9.03 -21.14
N ARG A 9 -4.19 -8.79 -22.27
CA ARG A 9 -2.74 -9.02 -22.43
C ARG A 9 -2.01 -8.41 -21.25
N ASN A 10 -1.00 -9.12 -20.74
CA ASN A 10 -0.15 -8.60 -19.68
C ASN A 10 0.35 -7.19 -20.07
N PRO A 11 -0.02 -6.14 -19.31
CA PRO A 11 0.28 -4.77 -19.66
C PRO A 11 1.77 -4.44 -19.57
N THR A 12 2.52 -5.21 -18.78
CA THR A 12 3.93 -5.00 -18.49
C THR A 12 4.85 -5.82 -19.40
N ARG A 13 4.30 -6.68 -20.28
CA ARG A 13 5.10 -7.59 -21.12
C ARG A 13 6.20 -6.90 -21.94
N THR A 14 5.99 -5.64 -22.31
CA THR A 14 6.95 -4.86 -23.11
C THR A 14 7.80 -3.90 -22.28
N TRP A 15 7.57 -3.84 -20.97
CA TRP A 15 8.33 -3.03 -20.05
C TRP A 15 9.75 -3.57 -19.93
N GLN A 16 10.70 -2.67 -19.77
CA GLN A 16 12.12 -3.00 -19.69
C GLN A 16 12.61 -2.62 -18.30
N ALA A 17 13.11 -3.61 -17.56
CA ALA A 17 13.72 -3.37 -16.28
C ALA A 17 14.90 -2.39 -16.44
N GLY A 18 14.87 -1.29 -15.71
CA GLY A 18 15.81 -0.17 -15.88
C GLY A 18 16.19 0.54 -14.58
N LEU A 19 15.81 -0.01 -13.42
CA LEU A 19 16.18 0.56 -12.14
C LEU A 19 17.69 0.45 -11.90
N SER A 20 18.33 1.60 -11.72
CA SER A 20 19.75 1.70 -11.32
C SER A 20 19.93 1.84 -9.80
N GLN A 21 18.83 2.09 -9.08
CA GLN A 21 18.78 2.27 -7.64
C GLN A 21 17.68 1.39 -7.04
N PRO A 22 17.77 1.02 -5.75
CA PRO A 22 16.67 0.36 -5.06
C PRO A 22 15.37 1.17 -5.14
N LEU A 23 14.24 0.48 -5.19
CA LEU A 23 12.93 1.11 -5.08
C LEU A 23 12.84 1.90 -3.78
N ALA A 24 12.39 3.13 -3.84
CA ALA A 24 12.17 3.96 -2.66
C ALA A 24 10.67 4.19 -2.50
N PHE A 25 10.16 4.09 -1.29
CA PHE A 25 8.74 4.36 -1.03
C PHE A 25 8.61 5.56 -0.10
N ASP A 26 7.88 6.58 -0.53
CA ASP A 26 7.57 7.77 0.25
C ASP A 26 6.10 7.73 0.63
N LEU A 27 5.83 7.50 1.92
CA LEU A 27 4.48 7.36 2.44
C LEU A 27 3.74 8.70 2.44
N ASP A 28 4.42 9.78 2.84
CA ASP A 28 3.82 11.12 2.90
C ASP A 28 3.35 11.58 1.52
N ALA A 29 4.13 11.28 0.49
CA ALA A 29 3.80 11.63 -0.90
C ALA A 29 2.97 10.56 -1.63
N ALA A 30 2.77 9.38 -1.01
CA ALA A 30 2.22 8.18 -1.63
C ALA A 30 2.88 7.85 -2.98
N THR A 31 4.22 7.84 -3.00
CA THR A 31 4.99 7.59 -4.22
C THR A 31 5.92 6.37 -4.12
N LEU A 32 5.94 5.57 -5.18
CA LEU A 32 6.94 4.53 -5.40
C LEU A 32 7.94 5.00 -6.45
N HIS A 33 9.18 5.22 -6.01
CA HIS A 33 10.28 5.69 -6.84
C HIS A 33 9.90 6.96 -7.63
N GLY A 34 9.19 7.87 -6.97
CA GLY A 34 8.71 9.14 -7.54
C GLY A 34 7.41 9.05 -8.36
N VAL A 35 6.82 7.86 -8.53
CA VAL A 35 5.52 7.69 -9.20
C VAL A 35 4.41 7.68 -8.16
N ARG A 36 3.42 8.56 -8.29
CA ARG A 36 2.34 8.75 -7.30
C ARG A 36 1.12 7.87 -7.61
N LEU A 37 0.37 7.51 -6.57
CA LEU A 37 -1.01 7.05 -6.74
C LEU A 37 -1.82 8.01 -7.64
N GLY A 38 -2.68 7.43 -8.48
CA GLY A 38 -3.46 8.14 -9.50
C GLY A 38 -2.72 8.38 -10.81
N GLU A 39 -1.38 8.25 -10.85
CA GLU A 39 -0.62 8.39 -12.10
C GLU A 39 -0.84 7.20 -13.06
N PRO A 40 -0.61 7.39 -14.37
CA PRO A 40 -0.70 6.31 -15.34
C PRO A 40 0.27 5.16 -15.03
N LEU A 41 -0.21 3.92 -15.16
CA LEU A 41 0.55 2.72 -14.84
C LEU A 41 1.90 2.63 -15.58
N ASP A 42 1.97 3.08 -16.84
CA ASP A 42 3.18 3.00 -17.67
C ASP A 42 4.39 3.82 -17.14
N ARG A 43 4.14 4.71 -16.17
CA ARG A 43 5.20 5.41 -15.42
C ARG A 43 6.09 4.45 -14.63
N LEU A 44 5.60 3.25 -14.35
CA LEU A 44 6.34 2.17 -13.68
C LEU A 44 7.03 1.20 -14.65
N SER A 45 7.13 1.54 -15.95
CA SER A 45 7.77 0.66 -16.94
C SER A 45 9.21 0.24 -16.63
N LEU A 46 9.91 1.02 -15.79
CA LEU A 46 11.26 0.70 -15.30
C LEU A 46 11.30 -0.53 -14.37
N LEU A 47 10.16 -0.95 -13.81
CA LEU A 47 10.07 -2.19 -13.01
C LEU A 47 10.29 -3.43 -13.89
N GLY A 48 10.11 -3.32 -15.20
CA GLY A 48 10.07 -4.46 -16.10
C GLY A 48 8.76 -5.26 -15.99
N PRO A 49 8.71 -6.43 -16.66
CA PRO A 49 7.53 -7.28 -16.63
C PRO A 49 7.23 -7.75 -15.21
N ASP A 50 5.95 -7.78 -14.86
CA ASP A 50 5.51 -8.37 -13.60
C ASP A 50 5.76 -9.89 -13.56
N GLU A 51 5.83 -10.42 -12.36
CA GLU A 51 6.17 -11.82 -12.08
C GLU A 51 4.93 -12.72 -12.01
N ASN A 52 3.73 -12.17 -12.19
CA ASN A 52 2.51 -12.97 -12.12
C ASN A 52 2.26 -13.67 -13.46
N LEU A 53 2.21 -15.00 -13.43
CA LEU A 53 1.90 -15.82 -14.61
C LEU A 53 0.40 -15.84 -14.97
N GLY A 54 -0.45 -15.23 -14.14
CA GLY A 54 -1.90 -15.18 -14.31
C GLY A 54 -2.41 -14.05 -15.22
N THR A 55 -3.71 -14.07 -15.51
CA THR A 55 -4.36 -12.95 -16.21
C THR A 55 -4.61 -11.78 -15.24
N HIS A 56 -4.27 -10.55 -15.62
CA HIS A 56 -4.48 -9.31 -14.81
C HIS A 56 -5.95 -8.86 -14.75
N ARG A 57 -6.88 -9.80 -14.60
CA ARG A 57 -8.32 -9.52 -14.48
C ARG A 57 -8.65 -8.82 -13.17
N SER A 58 -7.76 -8.88 -12.18
CA SER A 58 -7.90 -8.18 -10.89
C SER A 58 -7.38 -6.74 -10.91
N GLY A 59 -6.63 -6.33 -11.93
CA GLY A 59 -5.96 -5.02 -11.91
C GLY A 59 -4.77 -4.98 -10.95
N GLU A 60 -4.05 -6.08 -10.79
CA GLU A 60 -2.87 -6.15 -9.91
C GLU A 60 -1.63 -6.65 -10.67
N LEU A 61 -0.48 -6.04 -10.36
CA LEU A 61 0.85 -6.48 -10.75
C LEU A 61 1.60 -6.99 -9.51
N VAL A 62 2.32 -8.10 -9.67
CA VAL A 62 3.06 -8.73 -8.57
C VAL A 62 4.55 -8.73 -8.90
N TYR A 63 5.35 -8.15 -8.01
CA TYR A 63 6.80 -8.15 -8.04
C TYR A 63 7.31 -8.81 -6.76
N SER A 64 7.09 -10.13 -6.67
CA SER A 64 7.37 -10.91 -5.47
C SER A 64 8.85 -10.88 -5.08
N SER A 65 9.77 -10.83 -6.05
CA SER A 65 11.21 -10.69 -5.79
C SER A 65 11.61 -9.35 -5.17
N ALA A 66 10.76 -8.34 -5.29
CA ALA A 66 10.95 -7.00 -4.75
C ALA A 66 10.09 -6.71 -3.50
N GLY A 67 9.24 -7.64 -3.06
CA GLY A 67 8.33 -7.41 -1.93
C GLY A 67 7.26 -6.38 -2.25
N LEU A 68 6.73 -6.37 -3.48
CA LEU A 68 5.84 -5.31 -3.97
C LEU A 68 4.63 -5.88 -4.73
N THR A 69 3.45 -5.30 -4.49
CA THR A 69 2.34 -5.33 -5.45
C THR A 69 1.90 -3.92 -5.82
N VAL A 70 1.35 -3.79 -7.03
CA VAL A 70 0.81 -2.54 -7.56
C VAL A 70 -0.60 -2.82 -8.07
N SER A 71 -1.59 -2.18 -7.46
CA SER A 71 -2.98 -2.22 -7.93
C SER A 71 -3.25 -1.04 -8.86
N PHE A 72 -4.08 -1.26 -9.87
CA PHE A 72 -4.47 -0.27 -10.84
C PHE A 72 -5.90 -0.48 -11.35
N SER A 73 -6.54 0.62 -11.73
CA SER A 73 -7.86 0.56 -12.34
C SER A 73 -7.81 -0.02 -13.75
N LEU A 74 -8.65 -1.02 -14.02
CA LEU A 74 -8.79 -1.60 -15.35
C LEU A 74 -9.41 -0.64 -16.37
N SER A 75 -10.17 0.37 -15.95
CA SER A 75 -10.83 1.32 -16.85
C SER A 75 -9.93 2.49 -17.21
N THR A 76 -9.26 3.09 -16.21
CA THR A 76 -8.44 4.29 -16.41
C THR A 76 -6.96 3.98 -16.58
N ARG A 77 -6.51 2.78 -16.19
CA ARG A 77 -5.11 2.37 -16.19
C ARG A 77 -4.24 3.25 -15.28
N CYS A 78 -4.85 3.90 -14.30
CA CYS A 78 -4.16 4.63 -13.24
C CYS A 78 -3.89 3.71 -12.05
N ILE A 79 -2.80 3.98 -11.34
CA ILE A 79 -2.38 3.26 -10.13
C ILE A 79 -3.34 3.63 -8.99
N THR A 80 -3.85 2.63 -8.27
CA THR A 80 -4.80 2.83 -7.17
C THR A 80 -4.23 2.40 -5.81
N ALA A 81 -3.28 1.48 -5.78
CA ALA A 81 -2.58 1.13 -4.54
C ALA A 81 -1.16 0.63 -4.76
N TYR A 82 -0.35 0.78 -3.72
CA TYR A 82 0.92 0.09 -3.55
C TYR A 82 0.86 -0.76 -2.29
N ARG A 83 1.38 -1.99 -2.36
CA ARG A 83 1.66 -2.82 -1.19
C ARG A 83 3.14 -3.12 -1.12
N ILE A 84 3.78 -2.78 -0.02
CA ILE A 84 5.12 -3.30 0.29
C ILE A 84 5.01 -4.40 1.33
N VAL A 85 5.80 -5.46 1.14
CA VAL A 85 5.76 -6.68 1.94
C VAL A 85 7.12 -6.90 2.56
N LEU A 86 7.19 -6.93 3.89
CA LEU A 86 8.37 -7.38 4.61
C LEU A 86 8.28 -8.88 4.94
N ARG A 87 7.08 -9.33 5.30
CA ARG A 87 6.80 -10.72 5.63
C ARG A 87 5.33 -10.99 5.35
N ASP A 88 5.05 -12.11 4.69
CA ASP A 88 3.69 -12.57 4.44
C ASP A 88 3.67 -14.10 4.55
N PRO A 89 3.26 -14.66 5.70
CA PRO A 89 3.19 -16.10 5.89
C PRO A 89 2.22 -16.81 4.92
N SER A 90 1.19 -16.11 4.44
CA SER A 90 0.20 -16.65 3.52
C SER A 90 0.73 -16.69 2.07
N GLU A 91 1.64 -15.78 1.73
CA GLU A 91 2.28 -15.68 0.43
C GLU A 91 3.82 -15.75 0.51
N PRO A 92 4.39 -16.93 0.82
CA PRO A 92 5.83 -17.09 1.08
C PRO A 92 6.74 -16.82 -0.14
N ARG A 93 6.14 -16.56 -1.32
CA ARG A 93 6.85 -16.16 -2.53
C ARG A 93 7.48 -14.75 -2.43
N PHE A 94 6.93 -13.89 -1.58
CA PHE A 94 7.45 -12.54 -1.43
C PHE A 94 8.81 -12.55 -0.73
N ARG A 95 9.79 -11.93 -1.37
CA ARG A 95 11.00 -11.48 -0.68
C ARG A 95 10.67 -10.19 0.07
N PRO A 96 11.33 -9.93 1.21
CA PRO A 96 11.15 -8.67 1.91
C PRO A 96 11.52 -7.47 1.04
N PHE A 97 10.67 -6.44 1.05
CA PHE A 97 10.97 -5.15 0.47
C PHE A 97 12.25 -4.59 1.09
N SER A 98 13.26 -4.33 0.27
CA SER A 98 14.61 -3.94 0.70
C SER A 98 14.93 -2.46 0.44
N GLY A 99 13.98 -1.74 -0.15
CA GLY A 99 14.06 -0.33 -0.46
C GLY A 99 13.98 0.56 0.78
N PRO A 100 14.50 1.80 0.73
CA PRO A 100 14.23 2.77 1.79
C PRO A 100 12.75 3.18 1.78
N VAL A 101 12.19 3.32 2.98
CA VAL A 101 10.84 3.85 3.20
C VAL A 101 10.96 5.17 3.95
N PHE A 102 10.25 6.19 3.50
CA PHE A 102 10.27 7.53 4.07
C PHE A 102 8.87 7.96 4.52
N ALA A 103 8.81 8.65 5.65
CA ALA A 103 7.60 9.26 6.19
C ALA A 103 7.95 10.33 7.22
N GLY A 104 6.99 11.16 7.63
CA GLY A 104 7.22 12.20 8.63
C GLY A 104 8.22 13.26 8.15
N ALA A 105 7.93 13.91 7.02
CA ALA A 105 8.77 14.92 6.38
C ALA A 105 10.11 14.36 5.86
N GLY A 106 10.06 13.16 5.26
CA GLY A 106 11.22 12.54 4.61
C GLY A 106 12.17 11.79 5.55
N CYS A 107 11.76 11.52 6.79
CA CYS A 107 12.54 10.69 7.71
C CYS A 107 12.50 9.24 7.26
N ARG A 108 13.65 8.56 7.29
CA ARG A 108 13.73 7.15 6.92
C ARG A 108 13.14 6.28 8.04
N LEU A 109 12.21 5.42 7.69
CA LEU A 109 11.66 4.39 8.57
C LEU A 109 12.39 3.07 8.36
N ASP A 110 12.86 2.46 9.45
CA ASP A 110 13.38 1.09 9.44
C ASP A 110 12.28 0.10 9.78
N LEU A 111 11.54 -0.34 8.76
CA LEU A 111 10.43 -1.28 8.93
C LEU A 111 10.84 -2.63 9.55
N HIS A 112 12.12 -3.02 9.47
CA HIS A 112 12.60 -4.25 10.10
C HIS A 112 12.73 -4.13 11.63
N ALA A 113 12.98 -2.91 12.12
CA ALA A 113 13.18 -2.65 13.54
C ALA A 113 11.88 -2.26 14.25
N LEU A 114 10.86 -1.80 13.52
CA LEU A 114 9.62 -1.31 14.09
C LEU A 114 8.68 -2.46 14.50
N ASP A 115 8.23 -2.41 15.75
CA ASP A 115 6.96 -3.02 16.15
C ASP A 115 5.81 -2.02 16.01
N GLN A 116 4.58 -2.48 16.28
CA GLN A 116 3.39 -1.65 16.22
C GLN A 116 3.50 -0.37 17.08
N LYS A 117 4.11 -0.45 18.27
CA LYS A 117 4.26 0.72 19.15
C LYS A 117 5.23 1.72 18.53
N GLY A 118 6.40 1.27 18.09
CA GLY A 118 7.39 2.13 17.44
C GLY A 118 6.85 2.78 16.17
N PHE A 119 6.01 2.07 15.41
CA PHE A 119 5.35 2.62 14.22
C PHE A 119 4.40 3.76 14.59
N VAL A 120 3.54 3.57 15.59
CA VAL A 120 2.61 4.61 16.09
C VAL A 120 3.36 5.79 16.71
N ASP A 121 4.43 5.54 17.46
CA ASP A 121 5.26 6.62 18.03
C ASP A 121 5.92 7.47 16.93
N SER A 122 6.26 6.86 15.78
CA SER A 122 6.92 7.53 14.67
C SER A 122 5.95 8.31 13.77
N LEU A 123 4.73 7.80 13.58
CA LEU A 123 3.77 8.33 12.58
C LEU A 123 2.51 8.93 13.18
N GLY A 124 2.33 8.82 14.49
CA GLY A 124 1.15 9.30 15.19
C GLY A 124 0.03 8.26 15.24
N PRO A 125 -1.15 8.68 15.74
CA PRO A 125 -2.25 7.78 16.02
C PRO A 125 -2.93 7.29 14.73
N TYR A 126 -3.27 5.99 14.71
CA TYR A 126 -4.13 5.40 13.70
C TYR A 126 -5.60 5.79 13.91
N TYR A 127 -6.39 5.72 12.85
CA TYR A 127 -7.83 5.97 12.86
C TYR A 127 -8.62 4.79 13.45
N TRP A 128 -8.30 3.57 13.03
CA TRP A 128 -8.94 2.35 13.51
C TRP A 128 -7.92 1.21 13.61
N ARG A 129 -8.24 0.19 14.41
CA ARG A 129 -7.49 -1.05 14.48
C ARG A 129 -8.45 -2.21 14.43
N ASP A 130 -8.15 -3.15 13.55
CA ASP A 130 -8.71 -4.50 13.59
C ASP A 130 -7.61 -5.46 14.05
N SER A 131 -7.93 -6.43 14.91
CA SER A 131 -6.93 -7.34 15.44
C SER A 131 -7.56 -8.61 15.97
N ASP A 132 -6.91 -9.73 15.70
CA ASP A 132 -7.22 -11.05 16.23
C ASP A 132 -5.95 -11.69 16.85
N GLU A 133 -5.92 -13.02 16.94
CA GLU A 133 -4.79 -13.76 17.51
C GLU A 133 -3.58 -13.88 16.56
N ASP A 134 -3.80 -13.73 15.26
CA ASP A 134 -2.78 -13.92 14.23
C ASP A 134 -2.20 -12.59 13.76
N GLU A 135 -3.02 -11.54 13.68
CA GLU A 135 -2.61 -10.24 13.15
C GLU A 135 -3.28 -9.02 13.82
N SER A 136 -2.70 -7.85 13.54
CA SER A 136 -3.21 -6.54 13.89
C SER A 136 -3.04 -5.61 12.69
N ILE A 137 -4.15 -5.06 12.20
CA ILE A 137 -4.18 -4.10 11.09
C ILE A 137 -4.52 -2.73 11.64
N LEU A 138 -3.59 -1.79 11.49
CA LEU A 138 -3.82 -0.37 11.76
C LEU A 138 -4.30 0.33 10.49
N PHE A 139 -5.41 1.05 10.58
CA PHE A 139 -5.93 1.89 9.51
C PHE A 139 -5.61 3.35 9.80
N TYR A 140 -4.91 4.02 8.88
CA TYR A 140 -4.68 5.47 8.92
C TYR A 140 -5.43 6.16 7.78
N GLU A 141 -5.80 7.42 7.99
CA GLU A 141 -6.40 8.27 6.96
C GLU A 141 -5.49 9.48 6.72
N PHE A 142 -5.18 9.74 5.45
CA PHE A 142 -4.37 10.87 5.02
C PHE A 142 -4.95 11.50 3.76
N THR A 143 -5.67 12.62 3.89
CA THR A 143 -6.16 13.42 2.75
C THR A 143 -6.95 12.60 1.71
N GLY A 144 -7.80 11.69 2.19
CA GLY A 144 -8.61 10.79 1.35
C GLY A 144 -7.91 9.51 0.90
N LEU A 145 -6.64 9.32 1.27
CA LEU A 145 -5.93 8.05 1.17
C LEU A 145 -6.10 7.24 2.45
N GLU A 146 -5.96 5.93 2.34
CA GLU A 146 -5.91 5.02 3.47
C GLU A 146 -4.59 4.26 3.47
N TRP A 147 -3.98 4.16 4.66
CA TRP A 147 -2.90 3.21 4.88
C TRP A 147 -3.43 2.06 5.72
N GLN A 148 -3.12 0.84 5.31
CA GLN A 148 -3.38 -0.37 6.10
C GLN A 148 -2.03 -0.97 6.46
N VAL A 149 -1.72 -0.96 7.75
CA VAL A 149 -0.43 -1.43 8.28
C VAL A 149 -0.66 -2.70 9.05
N GLU A 150 -0.17 -3.80 8.50
CA GLU A 150 -0.35 -5.13 9.06
C GLU A 150 0.85 -5.51 9.92
N PHE A 151 0.57 -5.99 11.12
CA PHE A 151 1.54 -6.56 12.04
C PHE A 151 1.15 -8.00 12.33
N GLY A 152 2.08 -8.93 12.14
CA GLY A 152 1.87 -10.34 12.45
C GLY A 152 2.02 -10.64 13.94
N PRO A 153 2.20 -11.94 14.29
CA PRO A 153 2.38 -12.35 15.66
C PRO A 153 3.54 -11.60 16.35
N HIS A 154 3.36 -11.25 17.62
CA HIS A 154 4.28 -10.42 18.40
C HIS A 154 4.43 -8.96 17.89
N LEU A 155 3.47 -8.47 17.12
CA LEU A 155 3.36 -7.07 16.69
C LEU A 155 4.53 -6.61 15.81
N ARG A 156 5.10 -7.53 15.02
CA ARG A 156 6.16 -7.22 14.04
C ARG A 156 5.54 -6.87 12.69
N PHE A 157 6.13 -5.90 12.01
CA PHE A 157 5.64 -5.42 10.73
C PHE A 157 5.63 -6.55 9.68
N ASN A 158 4.48 -6.76 9.03
CA ASN A 158 4.31 -7.69 7.92
C ASN A 158 4.25 -6.93 6.60
N SER A 159 3.24 -6.08 6.43
CA SER A 159 2.98 -5.40 5.17
C SER A 159 2.36 -4.01 5.37
N LEU A 160 2.46 -3.18 4.35
CA LEU A 160 1.82 -1.86 4.29
C LEU A 160 1.16 -1.69 2.94
N ILE A 161 -0.12 -1.34 2.94
CA ILE A 161 -0.87 -0.93 1.76
C ILE A 161 -1.14 0.57 1.85
N VAL A 162 -0.89 1.30 0.78
CA VAL A 162 -1.30 2.70 0.59
C VAL A 162 -2.26 2.74 -0.60
N THR A 163 -3.51 3.19 -0.39
CA THR A 163 -4.57 3.12 -1.40
C THR A 163 -5.34 4.43 -1.55
N SER A 164 -5.74 4.74 -2.79
CA SER A 164 -6.69 5.81 -3.13
C SER A 164 -8.15 5.34 -3.14
N GLU A 165 -8.38 4.07 -2.84
CA GLU A 165 -9.70 3.46 -2.69
C GLU A 165 -9.82 2.94 -1.25
N PRO A 166 -10.07 3.83 -0.26
CA PRO A 166 -10.11 3.45 1.14
C PRO A 166 -11.16 2.38 1.43
N LEU A 167 -10.75 1.32 2.12
CA LEU A 167 -11.66 0.28 2.56
C LEU A 167 -12.68 0.85 3.54
N LEU A 168 -12.24 1.71 4.46
CA LEU A 168 -13.10 2.32 5.45
C LEU A 168 -13.95 3.47 4.89
N ALA A 169 -13.85 3.83 3.60
CA ALA A 169 -14.85 4.66 2.93
C ALA A 169 -16.14 3.90 2.61
N ASP A 170 -16.08 2.58 2.45
CA ASP A 170 -17.24 1.72 2.22
C ASP A 170 -17.98 1.46 3.54
N GLU A 171 -19.28 1.72 3.57
CA GLU A 171 -20.12 1.52 4.76
C GLU A 171 -20.29 0.04 5.15
N GLN A 172 -20.40 -0.85 4.17
CA GLN A 172 -20.49 -2.29 4.41
C GLN A 172 -19.18 -2.79 5.03
N GLN A 173 -18.04 -2.33 4.54
CA GLN A 173 -16.74 -2.68 5.11
C GLN A 173 -16.59 -2.13 6.52
N ARG A 174 -16.92 -0.85 6.75
CA ARG A 174 -16.94 -0.29 8.12
C ARG A 174 -17.79 -1.13 9.07
N ARG A 175 -18.97 -1.58 8.66
CA ARG A 175 -19.83 -2.45 9.47
C ARG A 175 -19.17 -3.81 9.76
N ALA A 176 -18.52 -4.42 8.77
CA ALA A 176 -17.79 -5.68 8.95
C ALA A 176 -16.67 -5.56 9.99
N TYR A 177 -15.89 -4.47 9.91
CA TYR A 177 -14.83 -4.12 10.86
C TYR A 177 -15.33 -3.46 12.16
N ARG A 178 -16.66 -3.35 12.34
CA ARG A 178 -17.33 -2.72 13.49
C ARG A 178 -16.85 -1.29 13.78
N VAL A 179 -16.46 -0.56 12.73
CA VAL A 179 -16.06 0.85 12.78
C VAL A 179 -17.29 1.71 12.99
N SER A 180 -17.41 2.31 14.17
CA SER A 180 -18.47 3.26 14.50
C SER A 180 -18.11 4.73 14.23
N ARG A 181 -16.82 5.00 13.99
CA ARG A 181 -16.32 6.34 13.66
C ARG A 181 -16.73 6.75 12.23
N PRO A 182 -17.06 8.02 11.98
CA PRO A 182 -17.41 8.50 10.65
C PRO A 182 -16.19 8.57 9.73
N TRP A 183 -16.40 8.22 8.45
CA TRP A 183 -15.39 8.35 7.39
C TRP A 183 -15.88 9.29 6.27
N PRO A 184 -15.04 10.21 5.75
CA PRO A 184 -13.72 10.55 6.28
C PRO A 184 -13.84 11.10 7.72
N PRO A 185 -12.75 11.05 8.51
CA PRO A 185 -12.76 11.56 9.88
C PRO A 185 -13.25 13.00 9.88
N VAL A 186 -14.25 13.30 10.73
CA VAL A 186 -14.68 14.69 10.90
C VAL A 186 -13.53 15.42 11.59
N VAL A 187 -12.87 16.32 10.87
CA VAL A 187 -11.88 17.22 11.45
C VAL A 187 -12.60 18.00 12.55
N GLN A 188 -12.27 17.71 13.81
CA GLN A 188 -12.78 18.53 14.89
C GLN A 188 -12.21 19.93 14.68
N ALA A 189 -13.08 20.90 14.37
CA ALA A 189 -12.73 22.30 14.27
C ALA A 189 -12.28 22.78 15.67
N GLY A 190 -10.99 22.60 15.99
CA GLY A 190 -10.50 22.90 17.34
C GLY A 190 -9.05 22.59 17.67
N GLY A 191 -8.22 22.14 16.73
CA GLY A 191 -6.84 21.74 17.02
C GLY A 191 -5.80 22.39 16.12
N ARG A 192 -5.59 23.71 16.23
CA ARG A 192 -4.26 24.25 15.88
C ARG A 192 -3.27 23.68 16.91
N GLN A 193 -2.50 22.66 16.53
CA GLN A 193 -1.18 22.49 17.11
C GLN A 193 -0.18 23.28 16.26
N SER A 194 -0.15 24.58 16.51
CA SER A 194 1.08 25.35 16.43
C SER A 194 2.05 24.76 17.47
N GLY A 195 3.20 24.22 17.06
CA GLY A 195 4.03 23.46 17.99
C GLY A 195 5.48 23.16 17.59
N ARG A 196 6.18 24.18 17.05
CA ARG A 196 7.65 24.35 16.95
C ARG A 196 8.44 23.50 15.96
#